data_AF-H2C5K8-F1
#
_entry.id   AF-H2C5K8-F1
#
_cell.length_a   1.000
_cell.length_b   1.000
_cell.length_c   1.000
_cell.angle_alpha   90.00
_cell.angle_beta   90.00
_cell.angle_gamma   90.00
#
_symmetry.space_group_name_H-M   'P 1'
#
loop_
_entity.id
_entity.type
_entity.pdbx_description
1 polymer ?
#
loop_
_entity_poly.entity_id
_entity_poly.type
_entity_poly.pdbx_seq_one_letter_code
_entity_poly.pdbx_strand_id
1 'polypeptide(L)'
;MRRGLSEVVASLLSLVVTLGLLGAFLAFNYNYLVPTASYVETPQVQLMSVMWTYKNCVYVEVYGTSPITIAYAVVGASTTPSPVTVCQLVPYGNSYQSKDPTNTLLPDNLYKIQIQQIPPGGQGTQVTLFTTQGTFYQVVL
;
A
#
# COMPACT_ATOMS: atom_id res chain seq x y z
N MET A 1 38.50 8.89 -55.87
CA MET A 1 37.21 9.55 -55.57
C MET A 1 36.19 8.67 -54.83
N ARG A 2 36.19 7.34 -54.97
CA ARG A 2 35.20 6.46 -54.28
C ARG A 2 35.29 6.42 -52.74
N ARG A 3 36.48 6.63 -52.16
CA ARG A 3 36.68 6.66 -50.69
C ARG A 3 36.00 7.86 -50.01
N GLY A 4 36.17 9.07 -50.54
CA GLY A 4 35.55 10.27 -49.95
C GLY A 4 34.02 10.23 -49.99
N LEU A 5 33.42 9.68 -51.05
CA LEU A 5 31.97 9.46 -51.10
C LEU A 5 31.50 8.45 -50.05
N SER A 6 32.25 7.37 -49.82
CA SER A 6 31.91 6.37 -48.80
C SER A 6 32.02 6.92 -47.37
N GLU A 7 32.99 7.79 -47.10
CA GLU A 7 33.17 8.42 -45.80
C GLU A 7 32.05 9.42 -45.48
N VAL A 8 31.64 10.21 -46.48
CA VAL A 8 30.51 11.15 -46.35
C VAL A 8 29.20 10.40 -46.12
N VAL A 9 28.97 9.30 -46.84
CA VAL A 9 27.76 8.49 -46.63
C VAL A 9 27.77 7.87 -45.24
N ALA A 10 28.90 7.32 -44.78
CA ALA A 10 29.01 6.71 -43.45
C ALA A 10 28.80 7.74 -42.31
N SER A 11 29.34 8.95 -42.44
CA SER A 11 29.16 10.01 -41.43
C SER A 11 27.73 10.50 -41.37
N LEU A 12 27.05 10.62 -42.52
CA LEU A 12 25.65 11.02 -42.59
C LEU A 12 24.73 9.95 -41.98
N LEU A 13 25.00 8.67 -42.27
CA LEU A 13 24.26 7.54 -41.71
C LEU A 13 24.44 7.45 -40.18
N SER A 14 25.67 7.65 -39.69
CA SER A 14 25.97 7.71 -38.26
C SER A 14 25.23 8.85 -37.56
N LEU A 15 25.19 10.03 -38.18
CA LEU A 15 24.48 11.19 -37.65
C LEU A 15 22.96 10.92 -37.53
N VAL A 16 22.36 10.36 -38.58
CA VAL A 16 20.92 10.04 -38.60
C VAL A 16 20.57 9.02 -37.53
N VAL A 17 21.36 7.96 -37.39
CA VAL A 17 21.17 6.94 -36.36
C VAL A 17 21.30 7.54 -34.96
N THR A 18 22.30 8.39 -34.74
CA THR A 18 22.53 9.03 -33.44
C THR A 18 21.37 9.96 -33.06
N LEU A 19 20.88 10.78 -33.99
CA LEU A 19 19.72 11.65 -33.76
C LEU A 19 18.44 10.84 -33.52
N GLY A 20 18.25 9.74 -34.25
CA GLY A 20 17.13 8.82 -34.03
C GLY A 20 17.14 8.18 -32.65
N LEU A 21 18.30 7.69 -32.20
CA LEU A 21 18.46 7.10 -30.87
C LEU A 21 18.29 8.14 -29.76
N LEU A 22 18.80 9.36 -29.95
CA LEU A 22 18.59 10.46 -29.00
C LEU A 22 17.11 10.83 -28.88
N GLY A 23 16.41 10.94 -30.02
CA GLY A 23 14.96 11.20 -30.05
C GLY A 23 14.16 10.11 -29.35
N ALA A 24 14.48 8.84 -29.60
CA ALA A 24 13.86 7.71 -28.93
C ALA A 24 14.13 7.75 -27.42
N PHE A 25 15.37 7.98 -27.00
CA PHE A 25 15.73 8.12 -25.59
C PHE A 25 14.93 9.22 -24.89
N LEU A 26 14.84 10.42 -25.50
CA LEU A 26 14.08 11.53 -24.95
C LEU A 26 12.58 11.23 -24.89
N ALA A 27 12.02 10.55 -25.89
CA ALA A 27 10.61 10.16 -25.91
C ALA A 27 10.29 9.11 -24.82
N PHE A 28 11.12 8.06 -24.69
CA PHE A 28 10.94 7.04 -23.65
C PHE A 28 11.12 7.60 -22.24
N ASN A 29 12.00 8.59 -22.08
CA ASN A 29 12.29 9.20 -20.78
C ASN A 29 11.58 10.54 -20.56
N TYR A 30 10.64 10.92 -21.43
CA TYR A 30 10.00 12.24 -21.37
C TYR A 30 9.37 12.52 -20.00
N ASN A 31 8.68 11.54 -19.43
CA ASN A 31 8.04 11.65 -18.11
C ASN A 31 9.04 11.83 -16.95
N TYR A 32 10.30 11.43 -17.13
CA TYR A 32 11.37 11.65 -16.14
C TYR A 32 12.06 13.00 -16.34
N LEU A 33 12.16 13.49 -17.58
CA LEU A 33 12.90 14.70 -17.95
C LEU A 33 12.04 15.97 -17.85
N VAL A 34 10.76 15.85 -18.15
CA VAL A 34 9.76 16.91 -18.04
C VAL A 34 8.62 16.33 -17.21
N PRO A 35 8.65 16.47 -15.87
CA PRO A 35 7.51 16.11 -15.06
C PRO A 35 6.34 16.98 -15.52
N THR A 36 5.41 16.39 -16.28
CA THR A 36 4.19 17.04 -16.72
C THR A 36 3.46 17.58 -15.49
N ALA A 37 3.44 18.90 -15.38
CA ALA A 37 2.49 19.73 -14.65
C ALA A 37 1.94 19.13 -13.35
N SER A 38 2.39 19.67 -12.22
CA SER A 38 1.54 20.18 -11.12
C SER A 38 0.36 19.33 -10.63
N TYR A 39 0.33 18.02 -10.85
CA TYR A 39 -0.48 17.15 -10.03
C TYR A 39 0.26 17.06 -8.72
N VAL A 40 -0.21 17.82 -7.74
CA VAL A 40 -0.07 17.40 -6.35
C VAL A 40 -0.86 16.09 -6.27
N GLU A 41 -0.24 14.97 -6.68
CA GLU A 41 -0.65 13.68 -6.18
C GLU A 41 -0.52 13.83 -4.67
N THR A 42 -1.64 14.07 -4.00
CA THR A 42 -1.71 13.93 -2.56
C THR A 42 -1.19 12.53 -2.28
N PRO A 43 -0.06 12.37 -1.57
CA PRO A 43 0.53 11.06 -1.39
C PRO A 43 -0.54 10.14 -0.81
N GLN A 44 -0.68 8.97 -1.43
CA GLN A 44 -1.53 7.90 -0.91
C GLN A 44 -0.89 7.43 0.41
N VAL A 45 -1.40 7.94 1.54
CA VAL A 45 -0.89 7.58 2.87
C VAL A 45 -1.83 6.58 3.51
N GLN A 46 -1.29 5.43 3.90
CA GLN A 46 -1.99 4.42 4.67
C GLN A 46 -1.72 4.65 6.16
N LEU A 47 -2.68 5.27 6.83
CA LEU A 47 -2.58 5.57 8.25
C LEU A 47 -3.73 4.91 8.99
N MET A 48 -3.37 4.16 10.03
CA MET A 48 -4.30 3.45 10.90
C MET A 48 -3.87 3.65 12.35
N SER A 49 -4.81 3.98 13.22
CA SER A 49 -4.59 4.20 14.64
C SER A 49 -5.32 3.12 15.41
N VAL A 50 -4.66 2.56 16.40
CA VAL A 50 -5.32 1.69 17.37
C VAL A 50 -5.99 2.58 18.41
N MET A 51 -7.32 2.56 18.44
CA MET A 51 -8.07 3.33 19.41
C MET A 51 -8.10 2.64 20.78
N TRP A 52 -8.41 1.35 20.79
CA TRP A 52 -8.46 0.53 21.99
C TRP A 52 -8.43 -0.95 21.64
N THR A 53 -8.16 -1.79 22.63
CA THR A 53 -8.20 -3.25 22.52
C THR A 53 -9.16 -3.82 23.55
N TYR A 54 -9.79 -4.95 23.20
CA TYR A 54 -10.65 -5.67 24.13
C TYR A 54 -10.70 -7.15 23.78
N LYS A 55 -10.33 -7.99 24.75
CA LYS A 55 -10.24 -9.45 24.57
C LYS A 55 -9.31 -9.82 23.41
N ASN A 56 -9.85 -10.38 22.34
CA ASN A 56 -9.13 -10.76 21.12
C ASN A 56 -9.41 -9.81 19.95
N CYS A 57 -9.92 -8.61 20.24
CA CYS A 57 -10.30 -7.62 19.24
C CYS A 57 -9.44 -6.36 19.37
N VAL A 58 -9.04 -5.83 18.22
CA VAL A 58 -8.38 -4.53 18.06
C VAL A 58 -9.37 -3.58 17.40
N TYR A 59 -9.59 -2.42 17.99
CA TYR A 59 -10.43 -1.38 17.43
C TYR A 59 -9.56 -0.32 16.81
N VAL A 60 -9.77 -0.07 15.53
CA VAL A 60 -8.92 0.80 14.72
C VAL A 60 -9.73 1.85 13.99
N GLU A 61 -9.10 2.99 13.79
CA GLU A 61 -9.57 4.07 12.93
C GLU A 61 -8.59 4.24 11.78
N VAL A 62 -9.11 4.32 10.55
CA VAL A 62 -8.30 4.62 9.37
C VAL A 62 -8.44 6.10 9.04
N TYR A 63 -7.36 6.86 9.18
CA TYR A 63 -7.30 8.30 8.93
C TYR A 63 -6.35 8.67 7.76
N GLY A 64 -5.86 7.64 7.05
CA GLY A 64 -5.13 7.81 5.80
C GLY A 64 -6.04 8.12 4.62
N THR A 65 -5.46 8.42 3.47
CA THR A 65 -6.19 8.71 2.22
C THR A 65 -6.43 7.47 1.35
N SER A 66 -5.91 6.31 1.78
CA SER A 66 -5.85 5.08 0.97
C SER A 66 -6.45 3.89 1.72
N PRO A 67 -7.17 2.98 1.04
CA PRO A 67 -7.65 1.75 1.68
C PRO A 67 -6.51 0.85 2.18
N ILE A 68 -6.75 0.17 3.30
CA ILE A 68 -5.82 -0.79 3.92
C ILE A 68 -6.46 -2.17 3.88
N THR A 69 -5.74 -3.21 3.47
CA THR A 69 -6.27 -4.59 3.49
C THR A 69 -5.42 -5.42 4.44
N ILE A 70 -6.03 -5.98 5.48
CA ILE A 70 -5.32 -6.84 6.44
C ILE A 70 -5.28 -8.26 5.87
N ALA A 71 -4.07 -8.83 5.78
CA ALA A 71 -3.87 -10.17 5.28
C ALA A 71 -3.96 -11.21 6.41
N TYR A 72 -3.22 -11.00 7.49
CA TYR A 72 -3.15 -11.91 8.65
C TYR A 72 -2.56 -11.20 9.87
N ALA A 73 -2.61 -11.89 11.01
CA ALA A 73 -1.94 -11.48 12.24
C ALA A 73 -0.87 -12.50 12.66
N VAL A 74 0.16 -12.05 13.36
CA VAL A 74 1.11 -12.91 14.07
C VAL A 74 1.00 -12.63 15.55
N VAL A 75 0.89 -13.69 16.35
CA VAL A 75 0.64 -13.61 17.79
C VAL A 75 1.91 -13.97 18.56
N GLY A 76 2.44 -13.02 19.34
CA GLY A 76 3.67 -13.15 20.10
C GLY A 76 4.84 -13.54 19.20
N ALA A 77 5.57 -14.59 19.61
CA ALA A 77 6.67 -15.17 18.85
C ALA A 77 6.25 -16.32 17.91
N SER A 78 4.94 -16.50 17.67
CA SER A 78 4.45 -17.51 16.73
C SER A 78 5.00 -17.27 15.33
N THR A 79 5.42 -18.33 14.65
CA THR A 79 5.78 -18.28 13.22
C THR A 79 4.58 -18.60 12.31
N THR A 80 3.44 -18.97 12.90
CA THR A 80 2.23 -19.34 12.16
C THR A 80 1.30 -18.13 12.04
N PRO A 81 0.90 -17.75 10.80
CA PRO A 81 -0.10 -16.71 10.59
C PRO A 81 -1.46 -17.08 11.18
N SER A 82 -2.07 -16.14 11.88
CA SER A 82 -3.41 -16.23 12.42
C SER A 82 -4.40 -15.55 11.48
N PRO A 83 -5.53 -16.21 11.12
CA PRO A 83 -6.58 -15.55 10.38
C PRO A 83 -7.23 -14.46 11.23
N VAL A 84 -7.60 -13.36 10.56
CA VAL A 84 -8.31 -12.23 11.16
C VAL A 84 -9.68 -12.09 10.53
N THR A 85 -10.64 -11.66 11.34
CA THR A 85 -11.95 -11.23 10.85
C THR A 85 -12.06 -9.73 11.07
N VAL A 86 -12.24 -8.97 10.01
CA VAL A 86 -12.38 -7.51 10.08
C VAL A 86 -13.84 -7.14 9.82
N CYS A 87 -14.42 -6.32 10.69
CA CYS A 87 -15.80 -5.85 10.59
C CYS A 87 -15.82 -4.31 10.69
N GLN A 88 -16.55 -3.64 9.81
CA GLN A 88 -16.82 -2.21 9.95
C GLN A 88 -17.75 -1.97 11.14
N LEU A 89 -17.46 -0.96 11.93
CA LEU A 89 -18.30 -0.48 13.02
C LEU A 89 -19.10 0.72 12.54
N VAL A 90 -20.42 0.56 12.49
CA VAL A 90 -21.35 1.62 12.08
C VAL A 90 -22.12 2.08 13.33
N PRO A 91 -22.30 3.39 13.53
CA PRO A 91 -23.10 3.90 14.63
C PRO A 91 -24.56 3.40 14.52
N TYR A 92 -25.08 2.86 15.61
CA TYR A 92 -26.44 2.36 15.74
C TYR A 92 -27.03 2.80 17.10
N GLY A 93 -27.76 3.91 17.10
CA GLY A 93 -28.22 4.54 18.34
C GLY A 93 -27.05 5.01 19.21
N ASN A 94 -26.99 4.54 20.46
CA ASN A 94 -25.92 4.86 21.42
C ASN A 94 -24.75 3.86 21.40
N SER A 95 -24.69 2.95 20.43
CA SER A 95 -23.66 1.92 20.33
C SER A 95 -23.17 1.74 18.89
N TYR A 96 -22.20 0.85 18.69
CA TYR A 96 -21.72 0.46 17.37
C TYR A 96 -22.19 -0.95 17.02
N GLN A 97 -22.64 -1.15 15.79
CA GLN A 97 -22.94 -2.47 15.24
C GLN A 97 -21.84 -2.90 14.28
N SER A 98 -21.41 -4.16 14.37
CA SER A 98 -20.53 -4.78 13.37
C SER A 98 -21.34 -5.15 12.13
N LYS A 99 -20.95 -4.64 10.97
CA LYS A 99 -21.49 -5.07 9.66
C LYS A 99 -20.76 -6.33 9.18
N ASP A 100 -21.22 -6.87 8.04
CA ASP A 100 -20.61 -8.00 7.33
C ASP A 100 -19.08 -7.90 7.29
N PRO A 101 -18.38 -9.04 7.44
CA PRO A 101 -16.93 -9.06 7.44
C PRO A 101 -16.37 -8.56 6.11
N THR A 102 -15.38 -7.68 6.18
CA THR A 102 -14.64 -7.11 5.06
C THR A 102 -13.16 -7.19 5.37
N ASN A 103 -12.31 -7.56 4.43
CA ASN A 103 -10.85 -7.55 4.66
C ASN A 103 -10.22 -6.17 4.37
N THR A 104 -11.00 -5.24 3.81
CA THR A 104 -10.55 -3.90 3.41
C THR A 104 -11.15 -2.84 4.32
N LEU A 105 -10.27 -1.99 4.83
CA LEU A 105 -10.57 -0.84 5.67
C LEU A 105 -10.48 0.42 4.81
N LEU A 106 -11.61 1.07 4.62
CA LEU A 106 -11.70 2.37 3.95
C LEU A 106 -11.35 3.51 4.91
N PRO A 107 -10.79 4.63 4.40
CA PRO A 107 -10.61 5.88 5.14
C PRO A 107 -11.85 6.35 5.90
N ASP A 108 -11.64 7.10 6.97
CA ASP A 108 -12.63 7.77 7.81
C ASP A 108 -13.68 6.83 8.42
N ASN A 109 -13.29 5.57 8.66
CA ASN A 109 -14.15 4.55 9.22
C ASN A 109 -13.49 3.81 10.39
N LEU A 110 -14.35 3.32 11.28
CA LEU A 110 -13.98 2.52 12.44
C LEU A 110 -14.15 1.03 12.13
N TYR A 111 -13.18 0.24 12.55
CA TYR A 111 -13.20 -1.21 12.34
C TYR A 111 -12.86 -1.97 13.62
N LYS A 112 -13.43 -3.17 13.72
CA LYS A 112 -13.08 -4.19 14.69
C LYS A 112 -12.34 -5.31 13.98
N ILE A 113 -11.10 -5.56 14.38
CA ILE A 113 -10.26 -6.64 13.89
C ILE A 113 -10.21 -7.72 14.97
N GLN A 114 -10.81 -8.88 14.70
CA GLN A 114 -10.81 -10.02 15.61
C GLN A 114 -9.74 -11.03 15.20
N ILE A 115 -8.84 -11.38 16.12
CA ILE A 115 -7.79 -12.39 15.90
C ILE A 115 -8.32 -13.75 16.36
N GLN A 116 -8.49 -14.70 15.44
CA GLN A 116 -9.19 -15.94 15.72
C GLN A 116 -8.39 -16.92 16.62
N GLN A 117 -7.06 -16.89 16.53
CA GLN A 117 -6.20 -17.78 17.32
C GLN A 117 -6.14 -17.41 18.81
N ILE A 118 -6.60 -16.21 19.18
CA ILE A 118 -6.56 -15.74 20.57
C ILE A 118 -7.94 -15.96 21.19
N PRO A 119 -8.03 -16.75 22.28
CA PRO A 119 -9.29 -16.96 22.96
C PRO A 119 -9.80 -15.66 23.61
N PRO A 120 -11.12 -15.54 23.89
CA PRO A 120 -11.69 -14.36 24.52
C PRO A 120 -11.13 -14.20 25.96
N GLY A 121 -10.07 -13.41 26.11
CA GLY A 121 -9.32 -13.28 27.37
C GLY A 121 -7.82 -13.05 27.20
N GLY A 122 -7.29 -13.03 25.98
CA GLY A 122 -5.85 -12.85 25.69
C GLY A 122 -5.27 -11.45 25.93
N GLN A 123 -5.67 -10.74 27.00
CA GLN A 123 -5.06 -9.47 27.38
C GLN A 123 -3.55 -9.63 27.66
N GLY A 124 -2.76 -8.64 27.29
CA GLY A 124 -1.30 -8.62 27.37
C GLY A 124 -0.59 -9.33 26.21
N THR A 125 -1.32 -9.84 25.21
CA THR A 125 -0.71 -10.57 24.09
C THR A 125 -0.26 -9.59 23.00
N GLN A 126 1.02 -9.64 22.64
CA GLN A 126 1.54 -8.88 21.50
C GLN A 126 1.01 -9.48 20.19
N VAL A 127 0.49 -8.64 19.32
CA VAL A 127 -0.05 -9.01 18.00
C VAL A 127 0.56 -8.09 16.95
N THR A 128 1.00 -8.65 15.84
CA THR A 128 1.46 -7.90 14.67
C THR A 128 0.49 -8.16 13.52
N LEU A 129 -0.21 -7.13 13.06
CA LEU A 129 -1.08 -7.17 11.90
C LEU A 129 -0.25 -6.90 10.64
N PHE A 130 -0.38 -7.75 9.63
CA PHE A 130 0.29 -7.58 8.33
C PHE A 130 -0.72 -7.20 7.27
N THR A 131 -0.40 -6.18 6.49
CA THR A 131 -1.22 -5.74 5.36
C THR A 131 -0.79 -6.42 4.07
N THR A 132 -1.66 -6.45 3.07
CA THR A 132 -1.30 -6.92 1.72
C THR A 132 -0.29 -5.99 1.02
N GLN A 133 -0.13 -4.77 1.53
CA GLN A 133 0.76 -3.75 0.99
C GLN A 133 2.17 -3.79 1.59
N GLY A 134 2.45 -4.74 2.49
CA GLY A 134 3.77 -4.93 3.09
C GLY A 134 4.06 -4.05 4.31
N THR A 135 3.08 -3.27 4.77
CA THR A 135 3.14 -2.54 6.05
C THR A 135 2.69 -3.45 7.19
N PHE A 136 3.14 -3.15 8.41
CA PHE A 136 2.73 -3.89 9.60
C PHE A 136 2.40 -2.96 10.76
N TYR A 137 1.50 -3.41 11.63
CA TYR A 137 1.04 -2.68 12.81
C TYR A 137 1.16 -3.57 14.04
N GLN A 138 1.93 -3.13 15.03
CA GLN A 138 2.10 -3.84 16.29
C GLN A 138 1.14 -3.29 17.33
N VAL A 139 0.45 -4.18 18.02
CA VAL A 139 -0.53 -3.86 19.06
C VAL A 139 -0.42 -4.87 20.20
N VAL A 140 -0.71 -4.43 21.42
CA VAL A 140 -0.84 -5.32 22.58
C VAL A 140 -2.32 -5.35 22.94
N LEU A 141 -2.90 -6.56 23.01
CA LEU A 141 -4.32 -6.76 23.32
C LEU A 141 -4.67 -6.49 24.77
#